data_AF-A0A836K386-F1
#
_entry.id   AF-A0A836K386-F1
#
_cell.length_a   1.000
_cell.length_b   1.000
_cell.length_c   1.000
_cell.angle_alpha   90.00
_cell.angle_beta   90.00
_cell.angle_gamma   90.00
#
_symmetry.space_group_name_H-M   'P 1'
#
loop_
_entity.id
_entity.type
_entity.pdbx_description
1 polymer ?
#
loop_
_entity_poly.entity_id
_entity_poly.type
_entity_poly.pdbx_seq_one_letter_code
_entity_poly.pdbx_strand_id
1 'polypeptide(L)'
;AERKLYHEQTNGQYLKNFDNDISVEEDDVKLIGKQRKELAMLDLFIAAHREGVMTDLEIRQEVDTIMFGGHDTTAASLSFILALLAEHKDIQVFIVKYKL
;
A
#
# COMPACT_ATOMS: atom_id res chain seq x y z
N ALA A 1 -8.76 8.04 14.41
CA ALA A 1 -9.79 7.78 15.45
C ALA A 1 -10.91 6.89 14.90
N GLU A 2 -11.55 7.24 13.78
CA GLU A 2 -12.70 6.47 13.24
C GLU A 2 -12.40 5.05 12.79
N ARG A 3 -11.28 4.79 12.08
CA ARG A 3 -10.93 3.43 11.63
C ARG A 3 -10.63 2.46 12.79
N LYS A 4 -10.01 2.94 13.87
CA LYS A 4 -9.79 2.13 15.08
C LYS A 4 -11.12 1.73 15.73
N LEU A 5 -12.02 2.69 15.87
CA LEU A 5 -13.37 2.46 16.39
C LEU A 5 -14.17 1.47 15.52
N TYR A 6 -14.06 1.58 14.20
CA TYR A 6 -14.69 0.63 13.27
C TYR A 6 -14.21 -0.82 13.46
N HIS A 7 -12.91 -1.03 13.64
CA HIS A 7 -12.35 -2.37 13.88
C HIS A 7 -12.63 -2.91 15.29
N GLU A 8 -12.88 -2.04 16.25
CA GLU A 8 -13.33 -2.41 17.60
C GLU A 8 -14.80 -2.85 17.58
N GLN A 9 -15.67 -2.07 16.90
CA GLN A 9 -17.09 -2.39 16.72
C GLN A 9 -17.34 -3.66 15.89
N THR A 10 -16.51 -3.92 14.89
CA THR A 10 -16.61 -5.12 14.04
C THR A 10 -15.85 -6.33 14.61
N ASN A 11 -15.36 -6.23 15.85
CA ASN A 11 -14.56 -7.26 16.54
C ASN A 11 -13.43 -7.83 15.66
N GLY A 12 -12.81 -6.96 14.86
CA GLY A 12 -11.73 -7.31 13.95
C GLY A 12 -12.10 -8.26 12.80
N GLN A 13 -13.38 -8.47 12.46
CA GLN A 13 -13.77 -9.47 11.45
C GLN A 13 -13.06 -9.31 10.10
N TYR A 14 -12.70 -8.08 9.73
CA TYR A 14 -11.95 -7.77 8.51
C TYR A 14 -10.43 -7.89 8.64
N LEU A 15 -9.93 -7.97 9.87
CA LEU A 15 -8.51 -8.21 10.20
C LEU A 15 -8.24 -9.70 10.47
N LYS A 16 -9.24 -10.50 10.87
CA LYS A 16 -9.12 -11.96 11.14
C LYS A 16 -8.65 -12.81 9.94
N ASN A 17 -8.67 -12.25 8.73
CA ASN A 17 -8.12 -12.95 7.58
C ASN A 17 -6.57 -12.90 7.54
N PHE A 18 -5.91 -12.09 8.38
CA PHE A 18 -4.45 -12.10 8.55
C PHE A 18 -3.94 -13.39 9.19
N ASP A 19 -4.65 -13.93 10.19
CA ASP A 19 -4.20 -15.11 10.94
C ASP A 19 -3.94 -16.35 10.05
N ASN A 20 -4.60 -16.42 8.89
CA ASN A 20 -4.44 -17.51 7.92
C ASN A 20 -3.41 -17.22 6.81
N ASP A 21 -2.87 -16.00 6.72
CA ASP A 21 -1.96 -15.55 5.63
C ASP A 21 -0.58 -15.12 6.16
N ILE A 22 -0.37 -15.02 7.48
CA ILE A 22 0.96 -14.81 8.10
C ILE A 22 1.78 -16.12 8.16
N SER A 23 1.17 -17.28 7.91
CA SER A 23 1.90 -18.56 7.78
C SER A 23 2.48 -18.80 6.38
N VAL A 24 2.66 -17.77 5.57
CA VAL A 24 3.22 -17.92 4.21
C VAL A 24 4.74 -17.98 4.32
N GLU A 25 5.21 -19.19 4.62
CA GLU A 25 6.40 -19.76 4.00
C GLU A 25 6.39 -19.41 2.51
N GLU A 26 7.56 -18.99 2.01
CA GLU A 26 7.89 -18.67 0.63
C GLU A 26 7.18 -19.59 -0.38
N ASP A 27 6.08 -19.14 -1.01
CA ASP A 27 5.62 -19.74 -2.27
C ASP A 27 4.69 -18.80 -3.05
N ASP A 28 5.30 -17.97 -3.90
CA ASP A 28 4.69 -16.93 -4.74
C ASP A 28 3.73 -17.43 -5.85
N VAL A 29 3.22 -18.67 -5.80
CA VAL A 29 2.56 -19.29 -6.97
C VAL A 29 1.09 -19.69 -6.76
N LYS A 30 0.46 -19.48 -5.60
CA LYS A 30 -0.93 -19.97 -5.37
C LYS A 30 -1.90 -18.98 -4.72
N LEU A 31 -2.05 -17.77 -5.25
CA LEU A 31 -3.13 -16.87 -4.82
C LEU A 31 -3.96 -16.28 -5.99
N ILE A 32 -4.12 -17.04 -7.08
CA ILE A 32 -5.11 -16.75 -8.13
C ILE A 32 -6.46 -17.34 -7.71
N GLY A 33 -7.21 -16.70 -6.80
CA GLY A 33 -8.60 -17.14 -6.54
C GLY A 33 -9.26 -16.68 -5.24
N LYS A 34 -8.49 -16.29 -4.22
CA LYS A 34 -9.03 -15.51 -3.11
C LYS A 34 -8.93 -14.05 -3.56
N GLN A 35 -10.05 -13.31 -3.57
CA GLN A 35 -9.99 -11.86 -3.57
C GLN A 35 -9.12 -11.45 -2.38
N ARG A 36 -7.83 -11.22 -2.59
CA ARG A 36 -7.01 -10.44 -1.65
C ARG A 36 -7.76 -9.14 -1.55
N LYS A 37 -8.52 -8.96 -0.47
CA LYS A 37 -9.06 -7.63 -0.17
C LYS A 37 -7.83 -6.74 -0.14
N GLU A 38 -7.77 -5.76 -1.04
CA GLU A 38 -6.71 -4.76 -1.05
C GLU A 38 -6.80 -4.04 0.29
N LEU A 39 -6.00 -4.49 1.24
CA LEU A 39 -5.91 -3.89 2.55
C LEU A 39 -5.16 -2.59 2.38
N ALA A 40 -5.69 -1.52 2.94
CA ALA A 40 -4.96 -0.28 2.97
C ALA A 40 -3.73 -0.48 3.88
N MET A 41 -2.63 0.22 3.59
CA MET A 41 -1.43 0.21 4.42
C MET A 41 -1.72 0.42 5.92
N LEU A 42 -2.74 1.23 6.23
CA LEU A 42 -3.17 1.47 7.61
C LEU A 42 -3.83 0.25 8.27
N ASP A 43 -4.47 -0.62 7.50
CA ASP A 43 -5.09 -1.85 8.01
C ASP A 43 -4.01 -2.87 8.44
N LEU A 44 -2.88 -2.91 7.72
CA LEU A 44 -1.70 -3.70 8.09
C LEU A 44 -1.09 -3.19 9.41
N PHE A 45 -0.94 -1.88 9.57
CA PHE A 45 -0.44 -1.29 10.82
C PHE A 45 -1.38 -1.53 12.01
N ILE A 46 -2.70 -1.50 11.79
CA ILE A 46 -3.67 -1.82 12.84
C ILE A 46 -3.60 -3.30 13.25
N ALA A 47 -3.31 -4.22 12.32
CA ALA A 47 -3.08 -5.63 12.64
C ALA A 47 -1.81 -5.82 13.49
N ALA A 48 -0.67 -5.25 13.05
CA ALA A 48 0.59 -5.31 13.79
C ALA A 48 0.51 -4.72 15.21
N HIS A 49 -0.30 -3.67 15.39
CA HIS A 49 -0.58 -3.12 16.71
C HIS A 49 -1.29 -4.10 17.64
N ARG A 50 -2.25 -4.87 17.11
CA ARG A 50 -3.03 -5.85 17.89
C ARG A 50 -2.19 -7.05 18.32
N GLU A 51 -1.21 -7.42 17.51
CA GLU A 51 -0.23 -8.46 17.83
C GLU A 51 0.87 -7.97 18.80
N GLY A 52 0.86 -6.68 19.15
CA GLY A 52 1.85 -6.08 20.05
C GLY A 52 3.22 -5.85 19.41
N VAL A 53 3.33 -6.00 18.08
CA VAL A 53 4.57 -5.82 17.32
C VAL A 53 4.94 -4.34 17.20
N MET A 54 3.94 -3.45 17.21
CA MET A 54 4.13 -2.02 16.92
C MET A 54 3.23 -1.16 17.81
N THR A 55 3.77 -0.08 18.36
CA THR A 55 3.02 0.89 19.17
C THR A 55 2.29 1.92 18.30
N ASP A 56 1.27 2.59 18.85
CA ASP A 56 0.56 3.65 18.13
C ASP A 56 1.48 4.82 17.73
N LEU A 57 2.51 5.08 18.54
CA LEU A 57 3.50 6.11 18.26
C LEU A 57 4.36 5.75 17.05
N GLU A 58 4.90 4.52 17.00
CA GLU A 58 5.69 4.03 15.89
C GLU A 58 4.86 4.03 14.59
N ILE A 59 3.58 3.65 14.66
CA ILE A 59 2.68 3.67 13.48
C ILE A 59 2.57 5.09 12.92
N ARG A 60 2.36 6.07 13.80
CA ARG A 60 2.26 7.46 13.36
C ARG A 60 3.59 7.95 12.78
N GLN A 61 4.72 7.61 13.40
CA GLN A 61 6.05 7.99 12.90
C GLN A 61 6.37 7.39 11.52
N GLU A 62 6.02 6.12 11.30
CA GLU A 62 6.26 5.45 10.02
C GLU A 62 5.37 6.04 8.91
N VAL A 63 4.09 6.27 9.20
CA VAL A 63 3.16 6.94 8.27
C VAL A 63 3.67 8.33 7.92
N ASP A 64 4.11 9.11 8.91
CA ASP A 64 4.63 10.46 8.69
C ASP A 64 5.90 10.41 7.84
N THR A 65 6.80 9.46 8.11
CA THR A 65 8.04 9.30 7.34
C THR A 65 7.77 8.91 5.89
N ILE A 66 6.85 7.98 5.64
CA ILE A 66 6.47 7.55 4.28
C ILE A 66 5.80 8.69 3.52
N MET A 67 4.88 9.40 4.15
CA MET A 67 4.17 10.50 3.50
C MET A 67 5.11 11.67 3.22
N PHE A 68 5.97 12.05 4.16
CA PHE A 68 6.87 13.20 4.01
C PHE A 68 8.07 12.87 3.12
N GLY A 69 8.64 11.67 3.27
CA GLY A 69 9.77 11.22 2.44
C GLY A 69 9.35 10.87 1.02
N GLY A 70 8.15 10.33 0.84
CA GLY A 70 7.61 9.93 -0.46
C GLY A 70 7.03 11.06 -1.28
N HIS A 71 6.47 12.11 -0.66
CA HIS A 71 5.76 13.18 -1.37
C HIS A 71 6.67 13.96 -2.34
N ASP A 72 7.72 14.59 -1.82
CA ASP A 72 8.58 15.46 -2.62
C ASP A 72 9.44 14.66 -3.60
N THR A 73 9.90 13.48 -3.18
CA THR A 73 10.70 12.58 -4.04
C THR A 73 9.87 12.05 -5.21
N THR A 74 8.66 11.54 -4.96
CA THR A 74 7.79 11.01 -6.02
C THR A 74 7.34 12.12 -6.97
N ALA A 75 7.01 13.31 -6.46
CA ALA A 75 6.65 14.46 -7.29
C ALA A 75 7.79 14.89 -8.21
N ALA A 76 9.02 14.95 -7.68
CA ALA A 76 10.21 15.26 -8.48
C ALA A 76 10.50 14.18 -9.53
N SER A 77 10.44 12.91 -9.14
CA SER A 77 10.62 11.78 -10.08
C SER A 77 9.58 11.79 -11.19
N LEU A 78 8.30 12.02 -10.87
CA LEU A 78 7.24 12.12 -11.87
C LEU A 78 7.46 13.30 -12.81
N SER A 79 7.88 14.44 -12.28
CA SER A 79 8.20 15.63 -13.09
C SER A 79 9.34 15.34 -14.07
N PHE A 80 10.38 14.63 -13.64
CA PHE A 80 11.47 14.20 -14.50
C PHE A 80 11.01 13.23 -15.59
N ILE A 81 10.19 12.23 -15.23
CA ILE A 81 9.62 11.27 -16.18
C ILE A 81 8.80 12.00 -17.24
N LEU A 82 7.95 12.95 -16.83
CA LEU A 82 7.14 13.75 -17.75
C LEU A 82 8.01 14.64 -18.64
N ALA A 83 9.08 15.23 -18.11
CA ALA A 83 10.02 16.03 -18.90
C ALA A 83 10.72 15.18 -19.97
N LEU A 84 11.23 14.01 -19.61
CA LEU A 84 11.84 13.06 -20.56
C LEU A 84 10.82 12.60 -21.60
N LEU A 85 9.58 12.30 -21.20
CA LEU A 85 8.55 11.90 -22.14
C LEU A 85 8.17 13.02 -23.12
N ALA A 86 8.21 14.28 -22.68
CA ALA A 86 7.96 15.45 -23.53
C ALA A 86 9.08 15.69 -24.56
N GLU A 87 10.32 15.35 -24.21
CA GLU A 87 11.47 15.43 -25.11
C GLU A 87 11.44 14.31 -26.18
N HIS A 88 11.02 13.10 -25.79
CA HIS A 88 10.96 11.92 -26.66
C HIS A 88 9.56 11.67 -27.25
N LYS A 89 9.18 12.48 -28.24
CA LYS A 89 7.87 12.40 -28.93
C LYS A 89 7.58 11.04 -29.59
N ASP A 90 8.61 10.32 -29.99
CA ASP A 90 8.54 8.95 -30.55
C ASP A 90 8.05 7.93 -29.51
N ILE A 91 8.54 8.02 -28.28
CA ILE A 91 8.09 7.19 -27.14
C ILE A 91 6.66 7.57 -26.75
N GLN A 92 6.34 8.86 -26.75
CA GLN A 92 5.00 9.35 -26.45
C GLN A 92 3.96 8.80 -27.44
N VAL A 93 4.26 8.81 -28.74
CA VAL A 93 3.38 8.23 -29.78
C VAL A 93 3.26 6.72 -29.62
N PHE A 94 4.33 6.01 -29.27
CA PHE A 94 4.26 4.56 -28.97
C PHE A 94 3.28 4.29 -27.82
N ILE A 95 3.44 4.95 -26.66
CA ILE A 95 2.59 4.73 -25.49
C ILE A 95 1.11 5.04 -25.78
N VAL A 96 0.81 6.12 -26.50
CA VAL A 96 -0.56 6.50 -26.83
C VAL A 96 -1.20 5.51 -27.81
N LYS A 97 -0.44 4.94 -28.74
CA LYS A 97 -0.96 4.06 -29.79
C LYS A 97 -1.38 2.67 -29.29
N TYR A 98 -0.80 2.18 -28.20
CA TYR A 98 -1.20 0.90 -27.57
C TYR A 98 -2.36 1.04 -26.57
N LYS A 99 -2.92 2.25 -26.43
CA LYS A 99 -4.07 2.54 -25.55
C LYS A 99 -5.41 2.64 -26.30
N LEU A 100 -5.42 2.40 -27.61
CA LEU A 100 -6.58 2.33 -28.52
C LEU A 100 -6.66 0.93 -29.13
#